data_AF-A0A4Y1ZH40-F1
#
_entry.id   AF-A0A4Y1ZH40-F1
#
_cell.length_a   1.000
_cell.length_b   1.000
_cell.length_c   1.000
_cell.angle_alpha   90.00
_cell.angle_beta   90.00
_cell.angle_gamma   90.00
#
_symmetry.space_group_name_H-M   'P 1'
#
loop_
_entity.id
_entity.type
_entity.pdbx_description
1 polymer ?
#
loop_
_entity_poly.entity_id
_entity_poly.type
_entity_poly.pdbx_seq_one_letter_code
_entity_poly.pdbx_strand_id
1 'polypeptide(L)'
;MSLDDLANQCSVTKRTIRNDVALLNQTLRSTAEIHLNKGHCILQIHHGQAYRKVVAALKRQQTTGTPENRVKRLAAQLLDATHPLLIDDLSEQFNVSRSTLVSDLNHLRITFEPYDLEVKGKPNQGIQLQGSEWEKRLYILQNKDQVLDQPLDQKVVAFIHQFAVDHVLVEATEREFIRYVGVVVNRSMKHPLRNDGSAFDSDVIRHSKEYAVVDELAGSLEKSAACFQLQNGPL
;
A
#
# COMPACT_ATOMS: atom_id res chain seq x y z
N MET A 1 22.91 12.41 23.89
CA MET A 1 22.35 11.22 24.58
C MET A 1 23.52 10.34 25.01
N SER A 2 23.55 9.78 26.22
CA SER A 2 24.64 8.87 26.59
C SER A 2 24.50 7.52 25.87
N LEU A 3 25.61 6.79 25.74
CA LEU A 3 25.65 5.47 25.15
C LEU A 3 24.87 4.45 25.99
N ASP A 4 24.85 4.63 27.32
CA ASP A 4 24.06 3.82 28.24
C ASP A 4 22.56 4.11 28.08
N ASP A 5 22.17 5.38 27.94
CA ASP A 5 20.76 5.73 27.68
C ASP A 5 20.26 5.12 26.37
N LEU A 6 21.08 5.19 25.32
CA LEU A 6 20.79 4.59 24.00
C LEU A 6 20.64 3.07 24.08
N ALA A 7 21.58 2.41 24.76
CA ALA A 7 21.55 0.96 24.95
C ALA A 7 20.29 0.52 25.69
N ASN A 8 19.91 1.23 26.75
CA ASN A 8 18.70 0.95 27.52
C ASN A 8 17.43 1.21 26.72
N GLN A 9 17.33 2.36 26.03
CA GLN A 9 16.16 2.72 25.23
C GLN A 9 15.94 1.75 24.06
N CYS A 10 17.01 1.25 23.47
CA CYS A 10 16.95 0.27 22.39
C CYS A 10 16.95 -1.19 22.89
N SER A 11 17.05 -1.44 24.20
CA SER A 11 17.15 -2.78 24.79
C SER A 11 18.26 -3.65 24.20
N VAL A 12 19.43 -3.06 23.94
CA VAL A 12 20.61 -3.74 23.38
C VAL A 12 21.88 -3.40 24.15
N THR A 13 22.97 -4.12 23.88
CA THR A 13 24.26 -3.82 24.52
C THR A 13 24.93 -2.57 23.93
N LYS A 14 25.79 -1.91 24.71
CA LYS A 14 26.67 -0.83 24.21
C LYS A 14 27.52 -1.26 23.00
N ARG A 15 27.89 -2.54 22.91
CA ARG A 15 28.62 -3.10 21.77
C ARG A 15 27.75 -3.06 20.50
N THR A 16 26.47 -3.42 20.62
CA THR A 16 25.50 -3.35 19.53
C THR A 16 25.32 -1.92 19.05
N ILE A 17 25.11 -0.96 19.97
CA ILE A 17 25.00 0.46 19.61
C ILE A 17 26.23 0.96 18.85
N ARG A 18 27.45 0.57 19.25
CA ARG A 18 28.69 0.95 18.54
C ARG A 18 28.75 0.36 17.13
N ASN A 19 28.34 -0.89 16.96
CA ASN A 19 28.28 -1.53 15.64
C ASN A 19 27.24 -0.84 14.74
N ASP A 20 26.07 -0.53 15.28
CA ASP A 20 24.99 0.14 14.55
C ASP A 20 25.39 1.56 14.16
N VAL A 21 26.08 2.30 15.04
CA VAL A 21 26.66 3.62 14.72
C VAL A 21 27.65 3.52 13.57
N ALA A 22 28.52 2.50 13.56
CA ALA A 22 29.46 2.29 12.46
C ALA A 22 28.73 2.02 11.13
N LEU A 23 27.67 1.19 11.16
CA LEU A 23 26.84 0.91 10.00
C LEU A 23 26.08 2.15 9.52
N LEU A 24 25.49 2.92 10.44
CA LEU A 24 24.78 4.17 10.13
C LEU A 24 25.72 5.20 9.52
N ASN A 25 26.96 5.33 10.00
CA ASN A 25 27.95 6.23 9.40
C ASN A 25 28.33 5.80 7.98
N GLN A 26 28.32 4.49 7.66
CA GLN A 26 28.48 4.02 6.28
C GLN A 26 27.29 4.39 5.38
N THR A 27 26.08 4.48 5.93
CA THR A 27 24.88 4.85 5.16
C THR A 27 24.70 6.37 5.04
N LEU A 28 25.05 7.12 6.08
CA LEU A 28 24.93 8.57 6.14
C LEU A 28 26.02 9.33 5.35
N ARG A 29 27.05 8.61 4.85
CA ARG A 29 28.21 9.12 4.09
C ARG A 29 27.98 10.51 3.48
N SER A 30 28.90 11.43 3.78
CA SER A 30 28.94 12.82 3.29
C SER A 30 27.72 13.69 3.60
N THR A 31 26.67 13.18 4.25
CA THR A 31 25.49 13.96 4.67
C THR A 31 25.46 14.26 6.16
N ALA A 32 25.82 13.28 7.00
CA ALA A 32 25.91 13.40 8.46
C ALA A 32 26.84 12.32 9.02
N GLU A 33 27.30 12.50 10.25
CA GLU A 33 28.13 11.53 10.97
C GLU A 33 27.75 11.49 12.44
N ILE A 34 27.75 10.30 13.03
CA ILE A 34 27.53 10.08 14.46
C ILE A 34 28.88 9.85 15.12
N HIS A 35 29.25 10.74 16.03
CA HIS A 35 30.47 10.64 16.82
C HIS A 35 30.18 10.16 18.23
N LEU A 36 31.10 9.34 18.75
CA LEU A 36 31.13 8.89 20.15
C LEU A 36 32.14 9.75 20.90
N ASN A 37 31.68 10.72 21.70
CA ASN A 37 32.55 11.59 22.48
C ASN A 37 32.27 11.41 23.98
N LYS A 38 33.28 10.98 24.75
CA LYS A 38 33.19 10.75 26.21
C LYS A 38 31.96 9.94 26.66
N GLY A 39 31.57 8.94 25.86
CA GLY A 39 30.39 8.10 26.16
C GLY A 39 29.05 8.69 25.73
N HIS A 40 29.03 9.81 25.01
CA HIS A 40 27.83 10.38 24.40
C HIS A 40 27.84 10.22 22.88
N CYS A 41 26.67 9.93 22.30
CA CYS A 41 26.45 9.99 20.86
C CYS A 41 26.03 11.40 20.46
N ILE A 42 26.76 11.96 19.49
CA ILE A 42 26.52 13.28 18.90
C ILE A 42 26.32 13.08 17.40
N LEU A 43 25.17 13.51 16.88
CA LEU A 43 24.91 13.54 15.44
C LEU A 43 25.30 14.90 14.89
N GLN A 44 26.23 14.92 13.94
CA GLN A 44 26.64 16.11 13.21
C GLN A 44 26.10 16.06 11.78
N ILE A 45 25.35 17.09 11.37
CA ILE A 45 24.73 17.16 10.05
C ILE A 45 25.52 18.16 9.20
N HIS A 46 26.09 17.69 8.08
CA HIS A 46 26.85 18.53 7.15
C HIS A 46 25.96 19.09 6.04
N HIS A 47 25.02 18.29 5.53
CA HIS A 47 24.13 18.65 4.42
C HIS A 47 22.66 18.40 4.77
N GLY A 48 21.97 19.42 5.29
CA GLY A 48 20.62 19.26 5.86
C GLY A 48 19.54 18.75 4.90
N GLN A 49 19.58 19.10 3.60
CA GLN A 49 18.63 18.55 2.62
C GLN A 49 18.93 17.09 2.26
N ALA A 50 20.20 16.74 2.04
CA ALA A 50 20.60 15.38 1.72
C ALA A 50 20.36 14.42 2.90
N TYR A 51 20.69 14.85 4.13
CA TYR A 51 20.38 14.13 5.36
C TYR A 51 18.89 13.83 5.48
N ARG A 52 18.01 14.82 5.23
CA ARG A 52 16.55 14.61 5.26
C ARG A 52 16.09 13.55 4.25
N LYS A 53 16.68 13.51 3.04
CA LYS A 53 16.37 12.47 2.04
C LYS A 53 16.80 11.08 2.50
N VAL A 54 18.01 10.95 3.06
CA VAL A 54 18.54 9.69 3.59
C VAL A 54 17.70 9.19 4.77
N VAL A 55 17.37 10.05 5.72
CA VAL A 55 16.51 9.69 6.86
C VAL A 55 15.10 9.31 6.39
N ALA A 56 14.53 10.01 5.41
CA ALA A 56 13.23 9.65 4.85
C ALA A 56 13.27 8.29 4.12
N ALA A 57 14.40 7.93 3.49
CA ALA A 57 14.60 6.61 2.89
C ALA A 57 14.75 5.51 3.98
N LEU A 58 15.56 5.76 5.02
CA LEU A 58 15.74 4.83 6.14
C LEU A 58 14.45 4.60 6.93
N LYS A 59 13.67 5.65 7.18
CA LYS A 59 12.35 5.53 7.80
C LYS A 59 11.40 4.70 6.95
N ARG A 60 11.38 4.91 5.63
CA ARG A 60 10.61 4.06 4.71
C ARG A 60 11.06 2.61 4.77
N GLN A 61 12.36 2.33 4.86
CA GLN A 61 12.87 0.95 5.01
C GLN A 61 12.47 0.33 6.36
N GLN A 62 12.59 1.05 7.48
CA GLN A 62 12.16 0.57 8.79
C GLN A 62 10.65 0.35 8.87
N THR A 63 9.84 1.25 8.30
CA THR A 63 8.38 1.03 8.26
C THR A 63 8.05 -0.17 7.37
N THR A 64 8.72 -0.38 6.25
CA THR A 64 8.42 -1.54 5.36
C THR A 64 8.74 -2.92 5.95
N GLY A 65 9.52 -2.99 7.03
CA GLY A 65 9.98 -4.24 7.64
C GLY A 65 9.21 -4.74 8.86
N THR A 66 8.25 -3.96 9.39
CA THR A 66 7.45 -4.42 10.54
C THR A 66 6.52 -5.58 10.16
N PRO A 67 6.19 -6.50 11.08
CA PRO A 67 5.24 -7.57 10.80
C PRO A 67 3.92 -7.06 10.22
N GLU A 68 3.37 -5.98 10.77
CA GLU A 68 2.11 -5.40 10.33
C GLU A 68 2.20 -4.88 8.89
N ASN A 69 3.26 -4.14 8.56
CA ASN A 69 3.44 -3.62 7.21
C ASN A 69 3.81 -4.71 6.20
N ARG A 70 4.48 -5.77 6.65
CA ARG A 70 4.73 -6.97 5.83
C ARG A 70 3.42 -7.69 5.50
N VAL A 71 2.55 -7.91 6.49
CA VAL A 71 1.22 -8.49 6.29
C VAL A 71 0.40 -7.66 5.31
N LYS A 72 0.39 -6.32 5.44
CA LYS A 72 -0.30 -5.42 4.51
C LYS A 72 0.24 -5.49 3.08
N ARG A 73 1.56 -5.52 2.93
CA ARG A 73 2.19 -5.68 1.61
C ARG A 73 1.93 -7.05 1.01
N LEU A 74 1.89 -8.10 1.83
CA LEU A 74 1.53 -9.44 1.38
C LEU A 74 0.06 -9.51 0.93
N ALA A 75 -0.86 -8.84 1.63
CA ALA A 75 -2.24 -8.68 1.19
C ALA A 75 -2.29 -7.99 -0.18
N ALA A 76 -1.53 -6.90 -0.36
CA ALA A 76 -1.46 -6.19 -1.63
C ALA A 76 -0.93 -7.06 -2.78
N GLN A 77 0.10 -7.86 -2.54
CA GLN A 77 0.60 -8.84 -3.52
C GLN A 77 -0.48 -9.85 -3.89
N LEU A 78 -1.16 -10.43 -2.91
CA LEU A 78 -2.24 -11.40 -3.14
C LEU A 78 -3.45 -10.81 -3.88
N LEU A 79 -3.79 -9.55 -3.60
CA LEU A 79 -4.89 -8.84 -4.25
C LEU A 79 -4.55 -8.41 -5.69
N ASP A 80 -3.29 -8.10 -6.01
CA ASP A 80 -2.87 -7.72 -7.37
C ASP A 80 -2.43 -8.92 -8.24
N ALA A 81 -2.18 -10.08 -7.64
CA ALA A 81 -1.70 -11.26 -8.34
C ALA A 81 -2.73 -11.82 -9.33
N THR A 82 -2.33 -11.91 -10.61
CA THR A 82 -3.09 -12.59 -11.68
C THR A 82 -2.73 -14.08 -11.81
N HIS A 83 -1.66 -14.51 -11.15
CA HIS A 83 -1.16 -15.88 -11.16
C HIS A 83 -0.80 -16.29 -9.72
N PRO A 84 -0.75 -17.60 -9.41
CA PRO A 84 -0.26 -18.06 -8.12
C PRO A 84 1.15 -17.54 -7.79
N LEU A 85 1.35 -17.12 -6.55
CA LEU A 85 2.63 -16.63 -6.03
C LEU A 85 3.38 -17.78 -5.34
N LEU A 86 4.68 -17.91 -5.55
CA LEU A 86 5.48 -18.90 -4.83
C LEU A 86 5.88 -18.36 -3.46
N ILE A 87 5.72 -19.18 -2.43
CA ILE A 87 6.08 -18.78 -1.06
C ILE A 87 7.59 -18.54 -0.91
N ASP A 88 8.41 -19.24 -1.69
CA ASP A 88 9.87 -19.07 -1.67
C ASP A 88 10.25 -17.71 -2.28
N ASP A 89 9.68 -17.34 -3.43
CA ASP A 89 9.85 -16.01 -4.03
C ASP A 89 9.39 -14.89 -3.10
N LEU A 90 8.23 -15.07 -2.45
CA LEU A 90 7.75 -14.12 -1.45
C LEU A 90 8.73 -14.04 -0.26
N SER A 91 9.31 -15.16 0.17
CA SER A 91 10.23 -15.18 1.32
C SER A 91 11.49 -14.38 1.05
N GLU A 92 12.01 -14.50 -0.17
CA GLU A 92 13.14 -13.70 -0.64
C GLU A 92 12.75 -12.23 -0.78
N GLN A 93 11.62 -11.93 -1.42
CA GLN A 93 11.14 -10.56 -1.62
C GLN A 93 10.90 -9.81 -0.30
N PHE A 94 10.36 -10.49 0.70
CA PHE A 94 10.08 -9.92 2.02
C PHE A 94 11.25 -10.04 3.00
N ASN A 95 12.33 -10.73 2.61
CA ASN A 95 13.51 -11.02 3.43
C ASN A 95 13.13 -11.66 4.79
N VAL A 96 12.28 -12.69 4.75
CA VAL A 96 11.82 -13.44 5.93
C VAL A 96 11.89 -14.95 5.68
N SER A 97 11.86 -15.74 6.75
CA SER A 97 11.77 -17.19 6.60
C SER A 97 10.40 -17.61 6.05
N ARG A 98 10.37 -18.80 5.44
CA ARG A 98 9.12 -19.45 5.04
C ARG A 98 8.12 -19.57 6.18
N SER A 99 8.58 -19.88 7.40
CA SER A 99 7.70 -20.01 8.58
C SER A 99 7.07 -18.68 8.99
N THR A 100 7.81 -17.58 8.90
CA THR A 100 7.26 -16.23 9.12
C THR A 100 6.17 -15.90 8.09
N LEU A 101 6.42 -16.18 6.81
CA LEU A 101 5.41 -15.99 5.76
C LEU A 101 4.16 -16.84 5.97
N VAL A 102 4.30 -18.10 6.39
CA VAL A 102 3.15 -18.94 6.73
C VAL A 102 2.33 -18.33 7.87
N SER A 103 2.99 -17.76 8.88
CA SER A 103 2.30 -17.03 9.97
C SER A 103 1.56 -15.81 9.42
N ASP A 104 2.21 -14.99 8.60
CA ASP A 104 1.59 -13.82 7.98
C ASP A 104 0.37 -14.21 7.11
N LEU A 105 0.46 -15.31 6.36
CA LEU A 105 -0.65 -15.85 5.57
C LEU A 105 -1.82 -16.34 6.43
N ASN A 106 -1.53 -16.93 7.60
CA ASN A 106 -2.58 -17.33 8.55
C ASN A 106 -3.30 -16.11 9.12
N HIS A 107 -2.59 -15.02 9.41
CA HIS A 107 -3.22 -13.75 9.77
C HIS A 107 -4.12 -13.23 8.64
N LEU A 108 -3.63 -13.27 7.40
CA LEU A 108 -4.42 -12.81 6.25
C LEU A 108 -5.68 -13.63 6.03
N ARG A 109 -5.63 -14.95 6.20
CA ARG A 109 -6.82 -15.82 6.13
C ARG A 109 -7.93 -15.35 7.06
N ILE A 110 -7.59 -14.98 8.30
CA ILE A 110 -8.56 -14.46 9.29
C ILE A 110 -9.14 -13.11 8.83
N THR A 111 -8.33 -12.23 8.26
CA THR A 111 -8.81 -10.91 7.80
C THR A 111 -9.60 -10.96 6.49
N PHE A 112 -9.36 -11.98 5.67
CA PHE A 112 -10.02 -12.18 4.37
C PHE A 112 -11.35 -12.92 4.49
N GLU A 113 -11.49 -13.83 5.46
CA GLU A 113 -12.68 -14.63 5.68
C GLU A 113 -13.99 -13.81 5.76
N PRO A 114 -14.08 -12.66 6.46
CA PRO A 114 -15.30 -11.84 6.51
C PRO A 114 -15.77 -11.27 5.17
N TYR A 115 -14.92 -11.35 4.14
CA TYR A 115 -15.17 -10.87 2.78
C TYR A 115 -15.36 -12.03 1.79
N ASP A 116 -15.54 -13.27 2.25
CA ASP A 116 -15.58 -14.46 1.39
C ASP A 116 -14.31 -14.66 0.52
N LEU A 117 -13.20 -14.08 0.97
CA LEU A 117 -11.90 -14.21 0.31
C LEU A 117 -11.09 -15.36 0.92
N GLU A 118 -10.57 -16.26 0.09
CA GLU A 118 -9.87 -17.47 0.56
C GLU A 118 -8.45 -17.58 -0.01
N VAL A 119 -7.45 -17.70 0.86
CA VAL A 119 -6.05 -17.95 0.45
C VAL A 119 -5.81 -19.44 0.27
N LYS A 120 -5.85 -19.90 -0.99
CA LYS A 120 -5.56 -21.30 -1.37
C LYS A 120 -4.12 -21.47 -1.77
N GLY A 121 -3.49 -22.52 -1.23
CA GLY A 121 -2.16 -22.96 -1.65
C GLY A 121 -2.23 -24.35 -2.24
N LYS A 122 -1.48 -24.60 -3.31
CA LYS A 122 -1.27 -25.94 -3.86
C LYS A 122 0.23 -26.26 -3.91
N PRO A 123 0.66 -27.46 -3.47
CA PRO A 123 2.05 -27.88 -3.59
C PRO A 123 2.55 -27.69 -5.03
N ASN A 124 3.76 -27.12 -5.18
CA ASN A 124 4.40 -26.84 -6.47
C ASN A 124 3.64 -25.91 -7.43
N GLN A 125 2.53 -25.30 -7.00
CA GLN A 125 1.75 -24.36 -7.79
C GLN A 125 1.70 -22.96 -7.17
N GLY A 126 1.98 -22.83 -5.87
CA GLY A 126 1.99 -21.54 -5.18
C GLY A 126 0.69 -21.26 -4.42
N ILE A 127 0.55 -20.01 -3.98
CA ILE A 127 -0.58 -19.49 -3.22
C ILE A 127 -1.35 -18.44 -4.03
N GLN A 128 -2.67 -18.42 -3.92
CA GLN A 128 -3.53 -17.48 -4.64
C GLN A 128 -4.75 -17.10 -3.79
N LEU A 129 -5.17 -15.85 -3.92
CA LEU A 129 -6.41 -15.35 -3.33
C LEU A 129 -7.60 -15.63 -4.24
N GLN A 130 -8.54 -16.44 -3.75
CA GLN A 130 -9.81 -16.76 -4.37
C GLN A 130 -10.91 -15.84 -3.84
N GLY A 131 -11.93 -15.62 -4.66
CA GLY A 131 -13.04 -14.70 -4.41
C GLY A 131 -13.30 -13.80 -5.60
N SER A 132 -14.48 -13.20 -5.65
CA SER A 132 -14.88 -12.26 -6.69
C SER A 132 -14.04 -10.98 -6.61
N GLU A 133 -13.92 -10.31 -7.75
CA GLU A 133 -13.25 -9.02 -7.80
C GLU A 133 -14.00 -7.95 -6.99
N TRP A 134 -15.32 -8.13 -6.79
CA TRP A 134 -16.11 -7.28 -5.92
C TRP A 134 -15.66 -7.37 -4.45
N GLU A 135 -15.52 -8.59 -3.94
CA GLU A 135 -15.06 -8.85 -2.57
C GLU A 135 -13.64 -8.31 -2.33
N LYS A 136 -12.76 -8.44 -3.33
CA LYS A 136 -11.40 -7.87 -3.30
C LYS A 136 -11.43 -6.34 -3.20
N ARG A 137 -12.26 -5.68 -4.01
CA ARG A 137 -12.45 -4.22 -3.95
C ARG A 137 -13.03 -3.79 -2.60
N LEU A 138 -14.00 -4.53 -2.07
CA LEU A 138 -14.60 -4.26 -0.77
C LEU A 138 -13.58 -4.39 0.36
N TYR A 139 -12.76 -5.43 0.35
CA TYR A 139 -11.66 -5.60 1.31
C TYR A 139 -10.72 -4.39 1.29
N ILE A 140 -10.28 -3.96 0.10
CA ILE A 140 -9.42 -2.79 -0.04
C ILE A 140 -10.11 -1.56 0.55
N LEU A 141 -11.37 -1.32 0.18
CA LEU A 141 -12.13 -0.17 0.65
C LEU A 141 -12.38 -0.17 2.17
N GLN A 142 -12.42 -1.31 2.84
CA GLN A 142 -12.69 -1.32 4.27
C GLN A 142 -11.42 -1.34 5.14
N ASN A 143 -10.28 -1.79 4.59
CA ASN A 143 -9.03 -1.92 5.36
C ASN A 143 -8.12 -0.67 5.33
N LYS A 144 -8.52 0.42 4.65
CA LYS A 144 -7.92 1.77 4.67
C LYS A 144 -6.37 1.81 4.77
N ASP A 145 -5.71 1.00 3.96
CA ASP A 145 -4.27 0.82 3.99
C ASP A 145 -3.58 1.56 2.83
N GLN A 146 -2.57 2.36 3.17
CA GLN A 146 -1.82 3.18 2.20
C GLN A 146 -1.14 2.37 1.08
N VAL A 147 -0.91 1.07 1.28
CA VAL A 147 -0.32 0.20 0.24
C VAL A 147 -1.35 -0.13 -0.85
N LEU A 148 -2.62 -0.23 -0.47
CA LEU A 148 -3.73 -0.57 -1.37
C LEU A 148 -4.40 0.68 -1.95
N ASP A 149 -4.28 1.81 -1.25
CA ASP A 149 -4.81 3.11 -1.65
C ASP A 149 -3.80 3.87 -2.55
N GLN A 150 -3.70 3.46 -3.80
CA GLN A 150 -2.87 4.19 -4.78
C GLN A 150 -3.49 5.56 -5.10
N PRO A 151 -2.69 6.64 -5.10
CA PRO A 151 -3.20 7.98 -5.37
C PRO A 151 -3.70 8.10 -6.81
N LEU A 152 -4.83 8.78 -6.97
CA LEU A 152 -5.34 9.18 -8.28
C LEU A 152 -4.54 10.36 -8.85
N ASP A 153 -4.54 10.49 -10.18
CA ASP A 153 -3.98 11.67 -10.84
C ASP A 153 -4.71 12.94 -10.39
N GLN A 154 -3.96 14.04 -10.24
CA GLN A 154 -4.51 15.31 -9.77
C GLN A 154 -5.67 15.84 -10.62
N LYS A 155 -5.68 15.58 -11.93
CA LYS A 155 -6.79 15.95 -12.82
C LYS A 155 -8.06 15.17 -12.49
N VAL A 156 -7.92 13.87 -12.19
CA VAL A 156 -9.02 13.01 -11.77
C VAL A 156 -9.56 13.47 -10.42
N VAL A 157 -8.68 13.78 -9.47
CA VAL A 157 -9.07 14.32 -8.16
C VAL A 157 -9.80 15.65 -8.31
N ALA A 158 -9.30 16.57 -9.13
CA ALA A 158 -9.95 17.87 -9.38
C ALA A 158 -11.34 17.71 -10.03
N PHE A 159 -11.49 16.73 -10.92
CA PHE A 159 -12.78 16.43 -11.54
C PHE A 159 -13.78 15.88 -10.51
N ILE A 160 -13.36 14.95 -9.66
CA ILE A 160 -14.19 14.42 -8.56
C ILE A 160 -14.55 15.53 -7.56
N HIS A 161 -13.63 16.45 -7.29
CA HIS A 161 -13.88 17.61 -6.44
C HIS A 161 -14.98 18.50 -7.02
N GLN A 162 -14.94 18.79 -8.33
CA GLN A 162 -15.99 19.56 -8.98
C GLN A 162 -17.34 18.86 -8.88
N PHE A 163 -17.38 17.55 -9.15
CA PHE A 163 -18.59 16.74 -8.97
C PHE A 163 -19.11 16.79 -7.52
N ALA A 164 -18.22 16.71 -6.54
CA ALA A 164 -18.58 16.81 -5.12
C ALA A 164 -19.21 18.17 -4.79
N VAL A 165 -18.68 19.26 -5.36
CA VAL A 165 -19.26 20.61 -5.21
C VAL A 165 -20.64 20.69 -5.85
N ASP A 166 -20.79 20.21 -7.09
CA ASP A 166 -22.03 20.28 -7.87
C ASP A 166 -23.17 19.48 -7.21
N HIS A 167 -22.82 18.40 -6.50
CA HIS A 167 -23.77 17.53 -5.80
C HIS A 167 -23.79 17.74 -4.27
N VAL A 168 -23.15 18.79 -3.77
CA VAL A 168 -23.16 19.19 -2.35
C VAL A 168 -22.71 18.04 -1.41
N LEU A 169 -21.68 17.31 -1.82
CA LEU A 169 -21.07 16.26 -0.99
C LEU A 169 -20.24 16.90 0.12
N VAL A 170 -20.38 16.37 1.34
CA VAL A 170 -19.56 16.77 2.48
C VAL A 170 -18.12 16.27 2.28
N GLU A 171 -17.12 16.99 2.78
CA GLU A 171 -15.69 16.66 2.64
C GLU A 171 -15.35 15.20 3.01
N ALA A 172 -16.00 14.66 4.05
CA ALA A 172 -15.82 13.25 4.44
C ALA A 172 -16.30 12.28 3.35
N THR A 173 -17.44 12.57 2.73
CA THR A 173 -18.02 11.78 1.63
C THR A 173 -17.18 11.92 0.36
N GLU A 174 -16.73 13.12 0.03
CA GLU A 174 -15.82 13.36 -1.10
C GLU A 174 -14.55 12.52 -0.96
N ARG A 175 -13.94 12.51 0.24
CA ARG A 175 -12.72 11.74 0.51
C ARG A 175 -12.93 10.24 0.28
N GLU A 176 -14.03 9.69 0.77
CA GLU A 176 -14.37 8.28 0.54
C GLU A 176 -14.71 8.01 -0.92
N PHE A 177 -15.30 8.98 -1.63
CA PHE A 177 -15.62 8.86 -3.04
C PHE A 177 -14.37 8.88 -3.93
N ILE A 178 -13.41 9.77 -3.67
CA ILE A 178 -12.08 9.78 -4.30
C ILE A 178 -11.41 8.42 -4.13
N ARG A 179 -11.49 7.88 -2.91
CA ARG A 179 -10.90 6.58 -2.59
C ARG A 179 -11.61 5.43 -3.32
N TYR A 180 -12.94 5.44 -3.36
CA TYR A 180 -13.73 4.50 -4.14
C TYR A 180 -13.34 4.50 -5.62
N VAL A 181 -13.34 5.69 -6.25
CA VAL A 181 -12.94 5.85 -7.65
C VAL A 181 -11.50 5.39 -7.86
N GLY A 182 -10.60 5.68 -6.93
CA GLY A 182 -9.21 5.23 -6.96
C GLY A 182 -9.07 3.72 -7.03
N VAL A 183 -9.77 3.00 -6.15
CA VAL A 183 -9.77 1.54 -6.15
C VAL A 183 -10.38 1.00 -7.44
N VAL A 184 -11.52 1.53 -7.87
CA VAL A 184 -12.22 1.07 -9.08
C VAL A 184 -11.37 1.26 -10.32
N VAL A 185 -10.80 2.46 -10.54
CA VAL A 185 -9.99 2.77 -11.73
C VAL A 185 -8.73 1.92 -11.77
N ASN A 186 -7.96 1.91 -10.68
CA ASN A 186 -6.69 1.18 -10.65
C ASN A 186 -6.89 -0.32 -10.81
N ARG A 187 -7.94 -0.87 -10.21
CA ARG A 187 -8.24 -2.30 -10.34
C ARG A 187 -8.81 -2.66 -11.69
N SER A 188 -9.71 -1.85 -12.27
CA SER A 188 -10.29 -2.15 -13.59
C SER A 188 -9.25 -2.29 -14.72
N MET A 189 -8.07 -1.68 -14.58
CA MET A 189 -6.97 -1.81 -15.55
C MET A 189 -6.38 -3.23 -15.64
N LYS A 190 -6.35 -3.98 -14.53
CA LYS A 190 -5.76 -5.35 -14.46
C LYS A 190 -6.79 -6.43 -14.10
N HIS A 191 -7.78 -6.05 -13.30
CA HIS A 191 -8.79 -6.87 -12.66
C HIS A 191 -10.19 -6.27 -12.95
N PRO A 192 -10.68 -6.39 -14.19
CA PRO A 192 -12.00 -5.89 -14.55
C PRO A 192 -13.09 -6.64 -13.76
N LEU A 193 -14.09 -5.92 -13.27
CA LEU A 193 -15.30 -6.54 -12.73
C LEU A 193 -16.00 -7.28 -13.86
N ARG A 194 -16.23 -8.57 -13.67
CA ARG A 194 -17.06 -9.36 -14.59
C ARG A 194 -18.52 -9.10 -14.26
N ASN A 195 -19.33 -8.93 -15.29
CA ASN A 195 -20.78 -8.99 -15.10
C ASN A 195 -21.15 -10.44 -14.78
N ASP A 196 -21.45 -10.70 -13.51
CA ASP A 196 -21.82 -12.01 -12.98
C ASP A 196 -23.32 -12.09 -12.65
N GLY A 197 -24.11 -11.07 -13.01
CA GLY A 197 -25.54 -11.01 -12.71
C GLY A 197 -25.84 -10.80 -11.21
N SER A 198 -24.88 -10.29 -10.43
CA SER A 198 -25.11 -9.92 -9.02
C SER A 198 -26.20 -8.86 -8.86
N ALA A 199 -26.76 -8.74 -7.65
CA ALA A 199 -27.88 -7.84 -7.34
C ALA A 199 -27.61 -6.34 -7.64
N PHE A 200 -26.33 -5.95 -7.75
CA PHE A 200 -25.91 -4.59 -8.14
C PHE A 200 -26.13 -4.31 -9.63
N ASP A 201 -26.29 -5.34 -10.44
CA ASP A 201 -26.65 -5.22 -11.86
C ASP A 201 -28.16 -5.33 -12.10
N SER A 202 -28.96 -4.94 -11.10
CA SER A 202 -30.41 -4.91 -11.24
C SER A 202 -30.84 -3.79 -12.20
N ASP A 203 -31.79 -4.10 -13.08
CA ASP A 203 -32.41 -3.12 -13.98
C ASP A 203 -32.97 -1.92 -13.21
N VAL A 204 -33.40 -2.11 -11.95
CA VAL A 204 -33.93 -1.04 -11.10
C VAL A 204 -32.90 0.07 -10.87
N ILE A 205 -31.64 -0.29 -10.58
CA ILE A 205 -30.58 0.69 -10.34
C ILE A 205 -30.25 1.44 -11.63
N ARG A 206 -30.18 0.73 -12.77
CA ARG A 206 -29.84 1.32 -14.08
C ARG A 206 -30.82 2.39 -14.55
N HIS A 207 -32.06 2.37 -14.07
CA HIS A 207 -33.08 3.37 -14.39
C HIS A 207 -33.21 4.48 -13.34
N SER A 208 -32.37 4.48 -12.30
CA SER A 208 -32.36 5.53 -11.28
C SER A 208 -31.70 6.81 -11.78
N LYS A 209 -32.06 7.95 -11.17
CA LYS A 209 -31.41 9.25 -11.49
C LYS A 209 -29.97 9.26 -11.03
N GLU A 210 -29.71 8.62 -9.90
CA GLU A 210 -28.40 8.47 -9.29
C GLU A 210 -27.45 7.72 -10.23
N TYR A 211 -27.93 6.63 -10.85
CA TYR A 211 -27.15 5.90 -11.84
C TYR A 211 -26.82 6.77 -13.05
N ALA A 212 -27.78 7.52 -13.59
CA ALA A 212 -27.54 8.41 -14.74
C ALA A 212 -26.46 9.48 -14.44
N VAL A 213 -26.49 10.05 -13.23
CA VAL A 213 -25.48 11.04 -12.77
C VAL A 213 -24.09 10.40 -12.67
N VAL A 214 -24.00 9.19 -12.10
CA VAL A 214 -22.71 8.48 -11.96
C VAL A 214 -22.21 7.96 -13.31
N ASP A 215 -23.10 7.58 -14.23
CA ASP A 215 -22.75 7.16 -15.58
C ASP A 215 -22.16 8.31 -16.40
N GLU A 216 -22.70 9.53 -16.27
CA GLU A 216 -22.11 10.73 -16.88
C GLU A 216 -20.71 11.04 -16.32
N LEU A 217 -20.55 10.91 -15.00
CA LEU A 217 -19.24 11.02 -14.35
C LEU A 217 -18.28 9.95 -14.90
N ALA A 218 -18.71 8.69 -14.98
CA ALA A 218 -17.91 7.58 -15.49
C ALA A 218 -17.47 7.83 -16.94
N GLY A 219 -18.38 8.22 -17.83
CA GLY A 219 -18.05 8.56 -19.21
C GLY A 219 -17.07 9.72 -19.34
N SER A 220 -17.10 10.68 -18.41
CA SER A 220 -16.15 11.80 -18.36
C SER A 220 -14.78 11.37 -17.83
N LEU A 221 -14.74 10.47 -16.85
CA LEU A 221 -13.53 9.84 -16.35
C LEU A 221 -12.84 8.99 -17.43
N GLU A 222 -13.60 8.21 -18.21
CA GLU A 222 -13.08 7.38 -19.30
C GLU A 222 -12.45 8.22 -20.41
N LYS A 223 -13.10 9.31 -20.82
CA LYS A 223 -12.54 10.27 -21.80
C LYS A 223 -11.23 10.88 -21.30
N SER A 224 -11.16 11.17 -20.00
CA SER A 224 -9.95 11.68 -19.36
C SER A 224 -8.86 10.61 -19.27
N ALA A 225 -9.21 9.36 -18.94
CA ALA A 225 -8.33 8.20 -18.84
C ALA A 225 -7.76 7.74 -20.19
N ALA A 226 -8.53 7.82 -21.28
CA ALA A 226 -8.03 7.58 -22.64
C ALA A 226 -6.92 8.57 -23.04
N CYS A 227 -6.96 9.79 -22.49
CA CYS A 227 -5.89 10.77 -22.64
C CYS A 227 -4.62 10.41 -21.81
N PHE A 228 -4.79 9.70 -20.68
CA PHE A 228 -3.68 9.19 -19.86
C PHE A 228 -2.94 7.99 -20.50
N GLN A 229 -3.66 7.13 -21.25
CA GLN A 229 -3.05 6.01 -21.98
C GLN A 229 -2.07 6.47 -23.07
N LEU A 230 -2.22 7.69 -23.59
CA LEU A 230 -1.31 8.27 -24.60
C LEU A 230 -0.04 8.88 -24.01
N GLN A 231 0.03 9.13 -22.70
CA GLN A 231 1.20 9.74 -22.05
C GLN A 231 2.12 8.74 -21.33
N ASN A 232 1.64 7.52 -21.04
CA ASN A 232 2.39 6.47 -20.33
C ASN A 232 2.46 5.16 -21.13
N GLY A 233 2.69 5.24 -22.44
CA GLY A 233 3.02 4.07 -23.27
C GLY A 233 4.32 3.38 -22.78
N PRO A 234 4.48 2.07 -23.00
CA PRO A 234 5.57 1.31 -22.41
C PRO A 234 6.92 1.78 -22.96
N LEU A 235 7.88 2.00 -22.06
CA LEU A 235 9.31 1.98 -22.36
C LEU A 235 9.75 0.57 -22.74
#